data_AF-A0A1X7S1T8-F1
#
_entry.id   AF-A0A1X7S1T8-F1
#
_cell.length_a   1.000
_cell.length_b   1.000
_cell.length_c   1.000
_cell.angle_alpha   90.00
_cell.angle_beta   90.00
_cell.angle_gamma   90.00
#
_symmetry.space_group_name_H-M   'P 1'
#
loop_
_entity.id
_entity.type
_entity.pdbx_description
1 polymer ?
#
loop_
_entity_poly.entity_id
_entity_poly.type
_entity_poly.pdbx_seq_one_letter_code
_entity_poly.pdbx_strand_id
1 'polypeptide(L)'
;MFGFDEARDNYRETYESDNKAEFSHELLAGGAAFAGFKAFEDRQRKEGKPVSHQFAKELLAGFAGAEVDKLAETKGADYIDREKAKRQARERSEELYDSHYGDQDQYDPNQQEPPRHVKEHFGW
;
A
#
# COMPACT_ATOMS: atom_id res chain seq x y z
N MET A 1 -15.88 -0.42 3.58
CA MET A 1 -14.83 0.60 3.51
C MET A 1 -13.54 -0.14 3.80
N PHE A 2 -12.54 -0.04 2.92
CA PHE A 2 -11.26 -0.70 3.12
C PHE A 2 -10.42 0.06 4.15
N GLY A 3 -9.58 -0.66 4.89
CA GLY A 3 -8.78 -0.10 5.96
C GLY A 3 -7.52 -0.90 6.23
N PHE A 4 -6.71 -0.44 7.19
CA PHE A 4 -5.39 -1.00 7.45
C PHE A 4 -5.40 -2.46 7.94
N ASP A 5 -6.43 -2.90 8.66
CA ASP A 5 -6.56 -4.31 9.05
C ASP A 5 -6.70 -5.21 7.81
N GLU A 6 -7.64 -4.87 6.92
CA GLU A 6 -7.86 -5.60 5.66
C GLU A 6 -6.63 -5.53 4.74
N ALA A 7 -5.98 -4.36 4.65
CA ALA A 7 -4.76 -4.18 3.86
C ALA A 7 -3.61 -5.07 4.37
N ARG A 8 -3.42 -5.14 5.71
CA ARG A 8 -2.42 -6.01 6.34
C ARG A 8 -2.73 -7.48 6.08
N ASP A 9 -3.97 -7.89 6.25
CA ASP A 9 -4.36 -9.30 6.08
C ASP A 9 -4.19 -9.72 4.61
N ASN A 10 -4.55 -8.84 3.67
CA ASN A 10 -4.31 -9.05 2.24
C ASN A 10 -2.82 -9.15 1.91
N TYR A 11 -1.98 -8.32 2.54
CA TYR A 11 -0.53 -8.41 2.42
C TYR A 11 -0.02 -9.77 2.93
N ARG A 12 -0.46 -10.19 4.11
CA ARG A 12 -0.03 -11.48 4.67
C ARG A 12 -0.40 -12.64 3.76
N GLU A 13 -1.64 -12.70 3.29
CA GLU A 13 -2.05 -13.76 2.37
C GLU A 13 -1.26 -13.70 1.06
N THR A 14 -1.00 -12.51 0.53
CA THR A 14 -0.26 -12.38 -0.74
C THR A 14 1.22 -12.78 -0.61
N TYR A 15 1.88 -12.44 0.51
CA TYR A 15 3.33 -12.62 0.68
C TYR A 15 3.70 -13.88 1.45
N GLU A 16 2.92 -14.25 2.47
CA GLU A 16 3.19 -15.35 3.41
C GLU A 16 2.49 -16.65 3.02
N SER A 17 1.46 -16.61 2.16
CA SER A 17 0.78 -17.82 1.64
C SER A 17 1.48 -18.38 0.40
N ASP A 18 1.54 -19.71 0.32
CA ASP A 18 2.02 -20.46 -0.84
C ASP A 18 0.90 -20.68 -1.89
N ASN A 19 -0.36 -20.36 -1.58
CA ASN A 19 -1.52 -20.66 -2.41
C ASN A 19 -1.74 -19.65 -3.54
N LYS A 20 -0.95 -19.77 -4.61
CA LYS A 20 -1.05 -18.90 -5.80
C LYS A 20 -2.38 -18.99 -6.57
N ALA A 21 -3.09 -20.12 -6.43
CA ALA A 21 -4.30 -20.41 -7.19
C ALA A 21 -5.53 -19.59 -6.74
N GLU A 22 -5.48 -18.92 -5.59
CA GLU A 22 -6.63 -18.22 -5.00
C GLU A 22 -6.49 -16.69 -4.97
N PHE A 23 -5.45 -16.13 -5.60
CA PHE A 23 -5.23 -14.69 -5.60
C PHE A 23 -6.28 -13.93 -6.43
N SER A 24 -7.17 -13.20 -5.77
CA SER A 24 -8.10 -12.27 -6.42
C SER A 24 -7.44 -10.91 -6.70
N HIS A 25 -8.03 -10.12 -7.62
CA HIS A 25 -7.61 -8.73 -7.87
C HIS A 25 -7.62 -7.88 -6.60
N GLU A 26 -8.64 -8.06 -5.77
CA GLU A 26 -8.83 -7.29 -4.55
C GLU A 26 -7.78 -7.65 -3.49
N LEU A 27 -7.46 -8.93 -3.38
CA LEU A 27 -6.41 -9.42 -2.50
C LEU A 27 -5.04 -8.86 -2.90
N LEU A 28 -4.69 -8.97 -4.17
CA LEU A 28 -3.44 -8.42 -4.70
C LEU A 28 -3.39 -6.90 -4.57
N ALA A 29 -4.50 -6.21 -4.88
CA ALA A 29 -4.59 -4.77 -4.78
C ALA A 29 -4.43 -4.29 -3.33
N GLY A 30 -5.08 -4.96 -2.37
CA GLY A 30 -4.97 -4.59 -0.96
C GLY A 30 -3.59 -4.87 -0.39
N GLY A 31 -2.99 -6.02 -0.73
CA GLY A 31 -1.61 -6.34 -0.34
C GLY A 31 -0.60 -5.36 -0.94
N ALA A 32 -0.75 -5.03 -2.22
CA ALA A 32 0.07 -4.02 -2.89
C ALA A 32 -0.10 -2.62 -2.27
N ALA A 33 -1.33 -2.23 -1.88
CA ALA A 33 -1.58 -0.96 -1.22
C ALA A 33 -0.85 -0.87 0.13
N PHE A 34 -0.86 -1.94 0.92
CA PHE A 34 -0.16 -2.00 2.21
C PHE A 34 1.36 -1.96 2.05
N ALA A 35 1.91 -2.72 1.09
CA ALA A 35 3.31 -2.68 0.72
C ALA A 35 3.75 -1.31 0.20
N GLY A 36 2.92 -0.67 -0.63
CA GLY A 36 3.12 0.68 -1.13
C GLY A 36 3.18 1.69 0.00
N PHE A 37 2.34 1.54 1.02
CA PHE A 37 2.37 2.35 2.23
C PHE A 37 3.68 2.22 3.00
N LYS A 38 4.20 1.00 3.12
CA LYS A 38 5.51 0.75 3.73
C LYS A 38 6.63 1.46 2.97
N ALA A 39 6.65 1.33 1.64
CA ALA A 39 7.66 1.95 0.78
C ALA A 39 7.61 3.49 0.87
N PHE A 40 6.41 4.07 0.91
CA PHE A 40 6.21 5.50 1.12
C PHE A 40 6.80 5.98 2.45
N GLU A 41 6.41 5.35 3.55
CA GLU A 41 6.89 5.72 4.89
C GLU A 41 8.41 5.57 5.03
N ASP A 42 8.99 4.47 4.54
CA ASP A 42 10.45 4.27 4.55
C ASP A 42 11.17 5.39 3.81
N ARG A 43 10.68 5.72 2.61
CA ARG A 43 11.27 6.77 1.79
C ARG A 43 11.16 8.12 2.49
N GLN A 44 9.96 8.49 2.93
CA GLN A 44 9.72 9.82 3.46
C GLN A 44 10.41 10.03 4.80
N ARG A 45 10.48 9.01 5.67
CA ARG A 45 11.23 9.09 6.93
C ARG A 45 12.72 9.15 6.72
N LYS A 46 13.24 8.46 5.69
CA LYS A 46 14.64 8.59 5.29
C LYS A 46 14.96 9.99 4.75
N GLU A 47 14.03 10.60 4.01
CA GLU A 47 14.22 11.95 3.48
C GLU A 47 14.00 13.05 4.54
N GLY A 48 13.10 12.82 5.51
CA GLY A 48 12.85 13.70 6.64
C GLY A 48 12.17 15.03 6.27
N LYS A 49 11.57 15.14 5.09
CA LYS A 49 10.94 16.38 4.61
C LYS A 49 9.43 16.24 4.47
N PRO A 50 8.68 17.31 4.79
CA PRO A 50 7.26 17.33 4.51
C PRO A 50 6.97 17.40 3.01
N VAL A 51 5.81 16.88 2.62
CA VAL A 51 5.30 16.92 1.24
C VAL A 51 3.80 17.23 1.23
N SER A 52 3.31 17.75 0.11
CA SER A 52 1.87 17.98 -0.05
C SER A 52 1.09 16.65 -0.09
N HIS A 53 -0.18 16.71 0.33
CA HIS A 53 -1.09 15.55 0.26
C HIS A 53 -1.21 14.96 -1.13
N GLN A 54 -1.35 15.82 -2.14
CA GLN A 54 -1.44 15.37 -3.52
C GLN A 54 -0.19 14.58 -3.91
N PHE A 55 1.00 15.10 -3.59
CA PHE A 55 2.24 14.41 -3.90
C PHE A 55 2.38 13.09 -3.13
N ALA A 56 1.98 13.07 -1.84
CA ALA A 56 2.00 11.85 -1.04
C ALA A 56 1.10 10.76 -1.62
N LYS A 57 -0.13 11.10 -2.03
CA LYS A 57 -1.07 10.19 -2.69
C LYS A 57 -0.53 9.68 -4.02
N GLU A 58 0.00 10.57 -4.87
CA GLU A 58 0.59 10.18 -6.16
C GLU A 58 1.77 9.21 -5.96
N LEU A 59 2.62 9.47 -4.96
CA LEU A 59 3.76 8.62 -4.63
C LEU A 59 3.31 7.24 -4.10
N LEU A 60 2.33 7.21 -3.20
CA LEU A 60 1.69 5.98 -2.70
C LEU A 60 1.05 5.17 -3.83
N ALA A 61 0.27 5.81 -4.68
CA ALA A 61 -0.35 5.20 -5.86
C ALA A 61 0.70 4.64 -6.83
N GLY A 62 1.82 5.34 -7.00
CA GLY A 62 2.97 4.88 -7.76
C GLY A 62 3.58 3.60 -7.17
N PHE A 63 3.87 3.58 -5.86
CA PHE A 63 4.41 2.40 -5.19
C PHE A 63 3.44 1.22 -5.22
N ALA A 64 2.16 1.44 -4.93
CA ALA A 64 1.15 0.39 -4.97
C ALA A 64 1.01 -0.21 -6.37
N GLY A 65 0.99 0.62 -7.41
CA GLY A 65 0.95 0.15 -8.79
C GLY A 65 2.17 -0.68 -9.19
N ALA A 66 3.36 -0.25 -8.79
CA ALA A 66 4.60 -1.01 -9.02
C ALA A 66 4.62 -2.34 -8.25
N GLU A 67 4.06 -2.37 -7.05
CA GLU A 67 3.98 -3.62 -6.29
C GLU A 67 2.97 -4.60 -6.90
N VAL A 68 1.86 -4.13 -7.48
CA VAL A 68 0.96 -5.00 -8.26
C VAL A 68 1.69 -5.64 -9.44
N ASP A 69 2.52 -4.89 -10.18
CA ASP A 69 3.33 -5.45 -11.27
C ASP A 69 4.23 -6.57 -10.77
N LYS A 70 4.99 -6.32 -9.70
CA LYS A 70 5.87 -7.31 -9.08
C LYS A 70 5.12 -8.54 -8.59
N LEU A 71 3.97 -8.35 -7.95
CA LEU A 71 3.14 -9.44 -7.45
C LEU A 71 2.59 -10.27 -8.60
N ALA A 72 2.08 -9.65 -9.66
CA ALA A 72 1.57 -10.35 -10.82
C ALA A 72 2.66 -11.24 -11.48
N GLU A 73 3.88 -10.72 -11.59
CA GLU A 73 5.02 -11.43 -12.16
C GLU A 73 5.52 -12.59 -11.27
N THR A 74 5.64 -12.37 -9.97
CA THR A 74 6.28 -13.33 -9.05
C THR A 74 5.32 -14.38 -8.50
N LYS A 75 4.05 -14.00 -8.32
CA LYS A 75 3.00 -14.85 -7.78
C LYS A 75 2.21 -15.57 -8.87
N GLY A 76 2.57 -15.42 -10.14
CA GLY A 76 2.01 -16.20 -11.25
C GLY A 76 0.53 -15.91 -11.50
N ALA A 77 0.14 -14.65 -11.32
CA ALA A 77 -1.24 -14.21 -11.45
C ALA A 77 -1.54 -13.77 -12.90
N ASP A 78 -1.15 -14.58 -13.88
CA ASP A 78 -1.35 -14.22 -15.30
C ASP A 78 -2.84 -14.20 -15.71
N TYR A 79 -3.72 -14.81 -14.91
CA TYR A 79 -5.17 -14.74 -15.05
C TYR A 79 -5.77 -13.43 -14.52
N ILE A 80 -5.00 -12.65 -13.75
CA ILE A 80 -5.43 -11.39 -13.18
C ILE A 80 -5.19 -10.27 -14.20
N ASP A 81 -6.26 -9.58 -14.58
CA ASP A 81 -6.22 -8.23 -15.15
C ASP A 81 -5.40 -7.27 -14.26
N ARG A 82 -4.13 -7.11 -14.63
CA ARG A 82 -3.14 -6.29 -13.89
C ARG A 82 -3.57 -4.82 -13.81
N GLU A 83 -4.19 -4.29 -14.86
CA GLU A 83 -4.60 -2.89 -14.89
C GLU A 83 -5.78 -2.64 -13.95
N LYS A 84 -6.70 -3.59 -13.83
CA LYS A 84 -7.75 -3.56 -12.80
C LYS A 84 -7.15 -3.61 -11.40
N ALA A 85 -6.22 -4.53 -11.13
CA ALA A 85 -5.57 -4.65 -9.83
C ALA A 85 -4.78 -3.39 -9.46
N LYS A 86 -4.06 -2.78 -10.42
CA LYS A 86 -3.36 -1.50 -10.22
C LYS A 86 -4.30 -0.37 -9.87
N ARG A 87 -5.40 -0.23 -10.60
CA ARG A 87 -6.38 0.82 -10.33
C ARG A 87 -6.93 0.69 -8.92
N GLN A 88 -7.33 -0.52 -8.54
CA GLN A 88 -7.78 -0.81 -7.19
C GLN A 88 -6.68 -0.54 -6.16
N ALA A 89 -5.44 -0.96 -6.39
CA ALA A 89 -4.35 -0.71 -5.45
C ALA A 89 -4.10 0.78 -5.20
N ARG A 90 -4.19 1.61 -6.25
CA ARG A 90 -4.07 3.07 -6.16
C ARG A 90 -5.21 3.66 -5.32
N GLU A 91 -6.46 3.32 -5.66
CA GLU A 91 -7.65 3.77 -4.91
C GLU A 91 -7.55 3.38 -3.43
N ARG A 92 -7.15 2.13 -3.16
CA ARG A 92 -6.96 1.60 -1.80
C ARG A 92 -5.85 2.31 -1.04
N SER A 93 -4.73 2.64 -1.68
CA SER A 93 -3.66 3.43 -1.06
C SER A 93 -4.09 4.85 -0.73
N GLU A 94 -4.88 5.48 -1.59
CA GLU A 94 -5.46 6.80 -1.32
C GLU A 94 -6.46 6.75 -0.15
N GLU A 95 -7.32 5.72 -0.09
CA GLU A 95 -8.24 5.48 1.03
C GLU A 95 -7.48 5.31 2.36
N LEU A 96 -6.41 4.49 2.37
CA LEU A 96 -5.55 4.32 3.54
C LEU A 96 -4.89 5.64 3.96
N TYR A 97 -4.42 6.42 2.98
CA TYR A 97 -3.79 7.70 3.25
C TYR A 97 -4.76 8.68 3.91
N ASP A 98 -5.94 8.85 3.32
CA ASP A 98 -6.96 9.74 3.85
C ASP A 98 -7.42 9.33 5.25
N SER A 99 -7.55 8.02 5.49
CA SER A 99 -7.98 7.50 6.80
C SER A 99 -7.00 7.82 7.95
N HIS A 100 -5.72 8.06 7.66
CA HIS A 100 -4.69 8.22 8.69
C HIS A 100 -4.02 9.60 8.68
N TYR A 101 -3.94 10.27 7.52
CA TYR A 101 -3.30 11.57 7.35
C TYR A 101 -4.23 12.67 6.82
N GLY A 102 -5.49 12.36 6.49
CA GLY A 102 -6.39 13.26 5.77
C GLY A 102 -6.74 14.59 6.47
N ASP A 103 -6.60 14.65 7.80
CA ASP A 103 -6.97 15.84 8.59
C ASP A 103 -5.90 16.94 8.65
N GLN A 104 -4.72 16.71 8.08
CA GLN A 104 -3.58 17.63 8.15
C GLN A 104 -3.54 18.54 6.91
N ASP A 105 -2.67 19.56 6.88
CA ASP A 105 -2.45 20.36 5.65
C ASP A 105 -1.42 19.74 4.70
N GLN A 106 -0.52 18.93 5.25
CA GLN A 106 0.57 18.26 4.54
C GLN A 106 0.97 16.98 5.29
N TYR A 107 1.72 16.11 4.62
CA TYR A 107 2.42 15.02 5.29
C TYR A 107 3.75 15.53 5.83
N ASP A 108 4.06 15.28 7.10
CA ASP A 108 5.37 15.55 7.70
C ASP A 108 5.86 14.33 8.50
N PRO A 109 6.90 13.61 8.03
CA PRO A 109 7.38 12.39 8.68
C PRO A 109 7.96 12.62 10.09
N ASN A 110 8.31 13.87 10.43
CA ASN A 110 8.84 14.22 11.76
C ASN A 110 7.75 14.54 12.78
N GLN A 111 6.53 14.80 12.33
CA GLN A 111 5.38 15.15 13.19
C GLN A 111 4.32 14.05 13.22
N GLN A 112 4.24 13.25 12.16
CA GLN A 112 3.23 12.23 11.99
C GLN A 112 3.87 10.85 12.15
N GLU A 113 3.25 10.01 12.98
CA GLU A 113 3.64 8.61 13.12
C GLU A 113 3.07 7.76 11.98
N PRO A 114 3.77 6.68 11.59
CA PRO A 114 3.22 5.75 10.61
C PRO A 114 1.95 5.08 11.16
N PRO A 115 1.09 4.55 10.27
CA PRO A 115 -0.05 3.76 10.71
C PRO A 115 0.40 2.60 11.59
N ARG A 116 -0.31 2.37 12.70
CA ARG A 116 0.04 1.33 13.69
C ARG A 116 0.25 -0.04 13.06
N HIS A 117 -0.63 -0.42 12.14
CA HIS A 117 -0.59 -1.69 11.42
C HIS A 117 0.71 -1.87 10.61
N VAL A 118 1.20 -0.79 9.99
CA VAL A 118 2.46 -0.81 9.23
C VAL A 118 3.64 -0.92 10.19
N LYS A 119 3.65 -0.18 11.31
CA LYS A 119 4.69 -0.30 12.35
C LYS A 119 4.78 -1.72 12.90
N GLU A 120 3.65 -2.27 13.34
CA GLU A 120 3.57 -3.59 13.97
C GLU A 120 3.96 -4.71 13.01
N HIS A 121 3.48 -4.65 11.77
CA HIS A 121 3.75 -5.70 10.79
C HIS A 121 5.23 -5.71 10.35
N PHE A 122 5.85 -4.55 10.16
CA PHE A 122 7.21 -4.44 9.63
C PHE A 122 8.29 -4.20 10.69
N GLY A 123 7.94 -4.11 11.98
CA GLY A 123 8.90 -4.05 13.09
C GLY A 123 9.70 -2.75 13.18
N TRP A 124 9.03 -1.60 13.01
CA TRP A 124 9.63 -0.28 13.23
C TRP A 124 9.70 0.12 14.70
#